data_AF-A0A8T5DPE5-F1
#
_entry.id   AF-A0A8T5DPE5-F1
#
_cell.length_a   1.000
_cell.length_b   1.000
_cell.length_c   1.000
_cell.angle_alpha   90.00
_cell.angle_beta   90.00
_cell.angle_gamma   90.00
#
_symmetry.space_group_name_H-M   'P 1'
#
loop_
_entity.id
_entity.type
_entity.pdbx_description
1 polymer ?
#
loop_
_entity_poly.entity_id
_entity_poly.type
_entity_poly.pdbx_seq_one_letter_code
_entity_poly.pdbx_strand_id
1 'polypeptide(L)'
;MKIAVMALSGGMDSTSLLLRLLNEGYQVYCISYEYGQKHRIEIDRSIINIEYLNSKGMDVVHKIVDLKSAMGIFNSSLLDNGSVIPEGHYEEEQMKSTVVPNRNAIFSSIIYGYALSIAVKENQKVIIA
;
A
#
# COMPACT_ATOMS: atom_id res chain seq x y z
N MET A 1 -1.91 4.80 24.74
CA MET A 1 -0.95 4.95 23.63
C MET A 1 -1.74 5.38 22.40
N LYS A 2 -1.24 6.28 21.54
CA LYS A 2 -1.99 6.64 20.33
C LYS A 2 -1.67 5.62 19.23
N ILE A 3 -2.69 5.14 18.51
CA ILE A 3 -2.50 4.13 17.46
C ILE A 3 -3.05 4.67 16.14
N ALA A 4 -2.24 4.57 15.09
CA ALA A 4 -2.62 4.90 13.72
C ALA A 4 -2.41 3.70 12.80
N VAL A 5 -3.30 3.52 11.83
CA VAL A 5 -3.13 2.59 10.72
C VAL A 5 -3.09 3.40 9.43
N MET A 6 -2.13 3.11 8.56
CA MET A 6 -1.96 3.85 7.30
C MET A 6 -1.48 2.98 6.14
N ALA A 7 -1.73 3.45 4.92
CA ALA A 7 -1.09 2.92 3.72
C ALA A 7 0.36 3.42 3.64
N LEU A 8 1.31 2.52 3.40
CA LEU A 8 2.72 2.86 3.13
C LEU A 8 3.09 2.39 1.73
N SER A 9 3.30 3.34 0.81
CA SER A 9 3.71 3.02 -0.56
C SER A 9 5.24 2.95 -0.73
N GLY A 10 5.99 3.57 0.18
CA GLY A 10 7.43 3.81 0.01
C GLY A 10 7.75 5.14 -0.68
N GLY A 11 6.74 5.81 -1.25
CA GLY A 11 6.86 7.15 -1.81
C GLY A 11 7.00 8.25 -0.74
N MET A 12 7.39 9.44 -1.19
CA MET A 12 7.65 10.62 -0.36
C MET A 12 6.46 10.99 0.52
N ASP A 13 5.25 11.03 -0.03
CA ASP A 13 4.05 11.48 0.71
C ASP A 13 3.71 10.53 1.86
N SER A 14 3.63 9.22 1.57
CA SER A 14 3.35 8.21 2.60
C SER A 14 4.45 8.12 3.66
N THR A 15 5.71 8.35 3.27
CA THR A 15 6.83 8.37 4.23
C THR A 15 6.78 9.62 5.11
N SER A 16 6.43 10.77 4.54
CA SER A 16 6.29 12.03 5.30
C SER A 16 5.14 11.95 6.30
N LEU A 17 4.02 11.34 5.92
CA LEU A 17 2.90 11.08 6.83
C LEU A 17 3.30 10.14 7.98
N LEU A 18 4.03 9.06 7.70
CA LEU A 18 4.57 8.16 8.72
C LEU A 18 5.43 8.91 9.73
N LEU A 19 6.40 9.70 9.26
CA LEU A 19 7.29 10.47 10.13
C LEU A 19 6.52 11.48 10.98
N ARG A 20 5.50 12.12 10.41
CA ARG A 20 4.62 13.03 11.15
C ARG A 20 3.87 12.31 12.28
N LEU A 21 3.25 11.15 11.99
CA LEU A 21 2.53 10.38 13.00
C LEU A 21 3.45 9.91 14.13
N LEU A 22 4.66 9.46 13.79
CA LEU A 22 5.67 9.07 14.78
C LEU A 22 6.05 10.26 15.67
N ASN A 23 6.28 11.44 15.08
CA ASN A 23 6.55 12.67 15.82
C ASN A 23 5.36 13.12 16.72
N GLU A 24 4.12 12.81 16.32
CA GLU A 24 2.91 13.08 17.11
C GLU A 24 2.65 12.03 18.23
N GLY A 25 3.55 11.05 18.37
CA GLY A 25 3.53 10.02 19.43
C GLY A 25 2.62 8.83 19.15
N TYR A 26 2.37 8.52 17.87
CA TYR A 26 1.61 7.33 17.49
C TYR A 26 2.52 6.10 17.37
N GLN A 27 2.05 4.95 17.85
CA GLN A 27 2.45 3.66 17.29
C GLN A 27 1.76 3.50 15.95
N VAL A 28 2.52 3.22 14.89
CA VAL A 28 2.00 3.21 13.53
C VAL A 28 2.01 1.81 12.95
N TYR A 29 0.85 1.38 12.45
CA TYR A 29 0.65 0.12 11.76
C TYR A 29 0.52 0.41 10.25
N CYS A 30 1.59 0.12 9.51
CA CYS A 30 1.68 0.35 8.07
C CYS A 30 1.23 -0.87 7.27
N ILE A 31 0.45 -0.66 6.21
CA ILE A 31 0.17 -1.64 5.17
C ILE A 31 0.75 -1.19 3.83
N SER A 32 1.55 -2.03 3.20
CA SER A 32 1.88 -1.93 1.78
C SER A 32 1.10 -2.95 0.97
N TYR A 33 0.76 -2.62 -0.27
CA TYR A 33 0.02 -3.49 -1.17
C TYR A 33 0.92 -3.98 -2.29
N GLU A 34 1.03 -5.30 -2.46
CA GLU A 34 1.62 -5.92 -3.64
C GLU A 34 0.48 -6.40 -4.55
N TYR A 35 0.14 -5.64 -5.59
CA TYR A 35 -1.02 -5.93 -6.45
C TYR A 35 -0.66 -6.11 -7.94
N GLY A 36 0.63 -6.31 -8.24
CA GLY A 36 1.13 -6.41 -9.61
C GLY A 36 1.61 -5.08 -10.19
N GLN A 37 1.88 -4.07 -9.35
CA GLN A 37 2.50 -2.84 -9.83
C GLN A 37 3.90 -3.10 -10.42
N LYS A 38 4.28 -2.33 -11.46
CA LYS A 38 5.59 -2.46 -12.14
C LYS A 38 6.79 -2.19 -11.22
N HIS A 39 6.65 -1.33 -10.22
CA HIS A 39 7.75 -0.86 -9.38
C HIS A 39 7.75 -1.53 -8.01
N ARG A 40 8.30 -2.75 -7.94
CA ARG A 40 8.49 -3.46 -6.66
C ARG A 40 9.52 -2.80 -5.75
N ILE A 41 10.43 -2.01 -6.33
CA ILE A 41 11.47 -1.28 -5.61
C ILE A 41 10.92 -0.37 -4.50
N GLU A 42 9.71 0.17 -4.68
CA GLU A 42 9.09 1.03 -3.67
C GLU A 42 8.73 0.26 -2.39
N ILE A 43 8.28 -1.00 -2.54
CA ILE A 43 8.04 -1.89 -1.40
C ILE A 43 9.35 -2.19 -0.70
N ASP A 44 10.40 -2.55 -1.44
CA ASP A 44 11.72 -2.85 -0.84
C ASP A 44 12.27 -1.65 -0.05
N ARG A 45 12.11 -0.43 -0.60
CA ARG A 45 12.49 0.81 0.10
C ARG A 45 11.65 1.06 1.35
N SER A 46 10.35 0.75 1.31
CA SER A 46 9.50 0.86 2.48
C SER A 46 9.98 -0.05 3.61
N ILE A 47 10.37 -1.29 3.31
CA ILE A 47 10.90 -2.24 4.30
C ILE A 47 12.18 -1.68 4.94
N ILE A 48 13.15 -1.27 4.13
CA ILE A 48 14.43 -0.71 4.61
C ILE A 48 14.19 0.53 5.49
N ASN A 49 13.26 1.40 5.09
CA ASN A 49 12.91 2.58 5.89
C ASN A 49 12.32 2.18 7.24
N ILE A 50 11.41 1.20 7.28
CA ILE A 50 10.82 0.73 8.54
C ILE A 50 11.86 0.08 9.44
N GLU A 51 12.74 -0.76 8.89
CA GLU A 51 13.85 -1.36 9.63
C GLU A 51 14.75 -0.28 10.25
N TYR A 52 15.08 0.75 9.48
CA TYR A 52 15.84 1.89 9.97
C TYR A 52 15.11 2.61 11.11
N LEU A 53 13.83 2.95 10.95
CA LEU A 53 13.05 3.66 11.99
C LEU A 53 12.94 2.82 13.28
N ASN A 54 12.68 1.53 13.16
CA ASN A 54 12.64 0.61 14.29
C ASN A 54 14.00 0.51 14.99
N SER A 55 15.12 0.52 14.24
CA SER A 55 16.47 0.56 14.83
C SER A 55 16.75 1.84 15.62
N LYS A 56 15.99 2.92 15.38
CA LYS A 56 16.03 4.17 16.13
C LYS A 56 15.05 4.22 17.30
N GLY A 57 14.40 3.11 17.63
CA GLY A 57 13.45 3.01 18.73
C GLY A 57 12.06 3.58 18.42
N MET A 58 11.74 3.80 17.14
CA MET A 58 10.37 4.14 16.73
C MET A 58 9.54 2.86 16.63
N ASP A 59 8.27 2.90 17.02
CA ASP A 59 7.38 1.74 17.06
C ASP A 59 6.53 1.68 15.79
N VAL A 60 7.06 1.00 14.76
CA VAL A 60 6.36 0.80 13.48
C VAL A 60 6.20 -0.69 13.19
N VAL A 61 4.94 -1.10 13.04
CA VAL A 61 4.57 -2.44 12.56
C VAL A 61 4.24 -2.34 11.08
N HIS A 62 4.90 -3.13 10.24
CA HIS A 62 4.69 -3.11 8.78
C HIS A 62 4.25 -4.46 8.25
N LYS A 63 3.20 -4.47 7.43
CA LYS A 63 2.71 -5.65 6.72
C LYS A 63 2.61 -5.38 5.23
N ILE A 64 2.98 -6.37 4.44
CA ILE A 64 2.78 -6.38 2.99
C ILE A 64 1.62 -7.31 2.70
N VAL A 65 0.58 -6.80 2.07
CA VAL A 65 -0.61 -7.56 1.66
C VAL A 65 -0.48 -7.89 0.18
N ASP A 66 -0.36 -9.18 -0.13
CA ASP A 66 -0.43 -9.69 -1.49
C ASP A 66 -1.88 -9.65 -1.97
N LEU A 67 -2.13 -8.86 -3.00
CA LEU A 67 -3.41 -8.71 -3.68
C LEU A 67 -3.34 -9.12 -5.14
N LYS A 68 -2.24 -9.72 -5.61
CA LYS A 68 -2.07 -10.08 -7.04
C LYS A 68 -3.24 -10.95 -7.54
N SER A 69 -3.64 -11.96 -6.77
CA SER A 69 -4.78 -12.82 -7.14
C SER A 69 -6.11 -12.07 -7.15
N ALA A 70 -6.35 -11.21 -6.15
CA ALA A 70 -7.59 -10.47 -6.03
C ALA A 70 -7.69 -9.32 -7.05
N MET A 71 -6.56 -8.82 -7.52
CA MET A 71 -6.49 -7.77 -8.54
C MET A 71 -6.43 -8.37 -9.95
N GLY A 72 -6.05 -9.66 -10.04
CA GLY A 72 -6.09 -10.52 -11.22
C GLY A 72 -7.45 -10.61 -11.94
N ILE A 73 -8.55 -10.37 -11.22
CA ILE A 73 -9.93 -10.46 -11.77
C ILE A 73 -10.35 -9.19 -12.53
N PHE A 74 -9.65 -8.07 -12.35
CA PHE A 74 -10.00 -6.83 -13.02
C PHE A 74 -9.39 -6.82 -14.42
N ASN A 75 -10.19 -6.41 -15.41
CA ASN A 75 -9.76 -6.23 -16.79
C ASN A 75 -8.76 -5.06 -16.86
N SER A 76 -7.49 -5.35 -16.60
CA SER A 76 -6.36 -4.43 -16.78
C SER A 76 -5.22 -5.21 -17.42
N SER A 77 -4.58 -4.61 -18.41
CA SER A 77 -3.59 -5.24 -19.28
C SER A 77 -2.22 -5.41 -18.62
N LEU A 78 -2.18 -5.39 -17.28
CA LEU A 78 -1.09 -5.93 -16.48
C LEU A 78 -1.13 -7.48 -16.40
N LEU A 79 -2.24 -8.11 -16.84
CA LEU A 79 -2.52 -9.53 -16.61
C LEU A 79 -2.75 -10.34 -17.90
N ASP A 80 -2.78 -9.69 -19.06
CA ASP A 80 -3.16 -10.35 -20.32
C ASP A 80 -1.91 -10.84 -21.08
N ASN A 81 -1.46 -12.05 -20.75
CA ASN A 81 -0.38 -12.77 -21.46
C ASN A 81 -0.91 -13.48 -22.74
N GLY A 82 -1.81 -12.87 -23.52
CA GLY A 82 -2.54 -13.60 -24.55
C GLY A 82 -2.84 -12.90 -25.88
N SER A 83 -2.74 -11.58 -25.96
CA SER A 83 -3.24 -10.85 -27.13
C SER A 83 -2.08 -10.31 -27.98
N VAL A 84 -1.97 -10.79 -29.23
CA VAL A 84 -1.00 -10.33 -30.24
C VAL A 84 -1.06 -8.81 -30.36
N ILE A 85 0.04 -8.14 -30.02
CA ILE A 85 0.16 -6.68 -30.11
C ILE A 85 0.29 -6.30 -31.60
N PRO A 86 -0.62 -5.52 -32.19
CA PRO A 86 -0.47 -5.04 -33.56
C PRO A 86 0.64 -4.01 -33.65
N GLU A 87 1.53 -4.14 -34.64
CA GLU A 87 2.55 -3.14 -34.95
C GLU A 87 1.90 -1.88 -35.53
N GLY A 88 1.64 -0.88 -34.69
CA GLY A 88 1.22 0.45 -35.15
C GLY A 88 0.72 1.34 -34.04
N HIS A 89 1.43 2.44 -33.78
CA HIS A 89 1.02 3.67 -33.06
C HIS A 89 -0.20 3.60 -32.12
N TYR A 90 -0.01 3.15 -30.87
CA TYR A 90 -1.01 3.24 -29.79
C TYR A 90 -0.37 3.67 -28.45
N GLU A 91 0.26 4.84 -28.41
CA GLU A 91 0.87 5.38 -27.18
C GLU A 91 -0.18 5.76 -26.10
N GLU A 92 -1.43 6.09 -26.49
CA GLU A 92 -2.48 6.51 -25.54
C GLU A 92 -3.31 5.35 -24.93
N GLU A 93 -3.63 4.30 -25.69
CA GLU A 93 -4.39 3.15 -25.17
C GLU A 93 -3.54 2.26 -24.25
N GLN A 94 -2.24 2.17 -24.50
CA GLN A 94 -1.29 1.40 -23.71
C GLN A 94 -1.08 1.99 -22.30
N MET A 95 -1.31 3.29 -22.11
CA MET A 95 -1.30 3.94 -20.78
C MET A 95 -2.58 3.66 -19.97
N LYS A 96 -3.77 3.70 -20.60
CA LYS A 96 -5.08 3.37 -19.95
C LYS A 96 -5.14 1.93 -19.44
N SER A 97 -4.39 1.07 -20.11
CA SER A 97 -4.21 -0.36 -19.87
C SER A 97 -3.60 -0.73 -18.50
N THR A 98 -2.92 0.20 -17.82
CA THR A 98 -2.09 -0.13 -16.62
C THR A 98 -2.72 0.28 -15.28
N VAL A 99 -3.96 0.73 -15.28
CA VAL A 99 -4.64 1.26 -14.10
C VAL A 99 -5.84 0.37 -13.77
N VAL A 100 -5.77 -0.30 -12.62
CA VAL A 100 -6.94 -0.97 -12.04
C VAL A 100 -7.96 0.10 -11.65
N PRO A 101 -9.15 0.15 -12.27
CA PRO A 101 -10.17 1.14 -11.92
C PRO A 101 -10.52 1.05 -10.44
N ASN A 102 -10.57 2.20 -9.75
CA ASN A 102 -10.99 2.30 -8.36
C ASN A 102 -10.22 1.39 -7.36
N ARG A 103 -8.94 1.07 -7.62
CA ARG A 103 -8.11 0.28 -6.69
C ARG A 103 -8.05 0.85 -5.27
N ASN A 104 -8.13 2.17 -5.15
CA ASN A 104 -8.07 2.85 -3.86
C ASN A 104 -9.28 2.52 -2.98
N ALA A 105 -10.46 2.22 -3.53
CA ALA A 105 -11.60 1.77 -2.72
C ALA A 105 -11.32 0.40 -2.07
N ILE A 106 -10.65 -0.49 -2.79
CA ILE A 106 -10.22 -1.80 -2.28
C ILE A 106 -9.19 -1.61 -1.16
N PHE A 107 -8.16 -0.79 -1.41
CA PHE A 107 -7.15 -0.47 -0.40
C PHE A 107 -7.75 0.17 0.85
N SER A 108 -8.64 1.15 0.69
CA SER A 108 -9.32 1.80 1.82
C SER A 108 -10.16 0.79 2.63
N SER A 109 -10.83 -0.14 1.96
CA SER A 109 -11.62 -1.19 2.64
C SER A 109 -10.73 -2.12 3.47
N ILE A 110 -9.55 -2.48 2.94
CA ILE A 110 -8.57 -3.33 3.66
C ILE A 110 -7.98 -2.58 4.86
N ILE A 111 -7.57 -1.32 4.69
CA ILE A 111 -7.08 -0.48 5.79
C ILE A 111 -8.14 -0.32 6.87
N TYR A 112 -9.39 -0.09 6.49
CA TYR A 112 -10.50 0.01 7.44
C TYR A 112 -10.67 -1.28 8.24
N GLY A 113 -10.71 -2.43 7.56
CA GLY A 113 -10.80 -3.74 8.23
C GLY A 113 -9.63 -4.02 9.16
N TYR A 114 -8.41 -3.65 8.75
CA TYR A 114 -7.22 -3.81 9.60
C TYR A 114 -7.25 -2.88 10.81
N ALA A 115 -7.61 -1.61 10.63
CA ALA A 115 -7.75 -0.66 11.71
C ALA A 115 -8.79 -1.10 12.74
N LEU A 116 -9.93 -1.63 12.28
CA LEU A 116 -10.92 -2.21 13.17
C LEU A 116 -10.38 -3.43 13.93
N SER A 117 -9.63 -4.31 13.26
CA SER A 117 -9.00 -5.47 13.91
C SER A 117 -8.01 -5.05 14.99
N ILE A 118 -7.15 -4.06 14.72
CA ILE A 118 -6.21 -3.51 15.71
C ILE A 118 -6.96 -2.84 16.85
N ALA A 119 -8.01 -2.06 16.58
CA ALA A 119 -8.81 -1.41 17.62
C ALA A 119 -9.43 -2.42 18.58
N VAL A 120 -9.97 -3.53 18.05
CA VAL A 120 -10.54 -4.63 18.85
C VAL A 120 -9.45 -5.36 19.63
N LYS A 121 -8.32 -5.70 18.98
CA LYS A 121 -7.21 -6.42 19.60
C LYS A 121 -6.60 -5.65 20.78
N GLU A 122 -6.39 -4.36 20.59
CA GLU A 122 -5.74 -3.50 21.59
C GLU A 122 -6.75 -2.92 22.59
N ASN A 123 -8.06 -3.01 22.31
CA ASN A 123 -9.14 -2.39 23.06
C ASN A 123 -8.97 -0.87 23.22
N GLN A 124 -8.58 -0.18 22.14
CA GLN A 124 -8.31 1.27 22.11
C GLN A 124 -8.81 1.90 20.82
N LYS A 125 -8.96 3.23 20.82
CA LYS A 125 -9.27 3.99 19.62
C LYS A 125 -8.08 3.98 18.66
N VAL A 126 -8.33 3.62 17.41
CA VAL A 126 -7.37 3.68 16.29
C VAL A 126 -7.82 4.73 15.30
N ILE A 127 -6.89 5.53 14.78
CA ILE A 127 -7.15 6.41 13.64
C ILE A 127 -6.69 5.75 12.34
N ILE A 128 -7.40 6.03 11.26
CA ILE A 128 -6.94 5.74 9.90
C ILE A 128 -6.34 7.02 9.35
N ALA A 129 -5.14 6.93 8.81
CA ALA A 129 -4.38 8.05 8.24
C ALA A 129 -4.02 7.79 6.78
#